data_AF-A0A9X9XT47-F1
#
_entry.id   AF-A0A9X9XT47-F1
#
_cell.length_a   1.000
_cell.length_b   1.000
_cell.length_c   1.000
_cell.angle_alpha   90.00
_cell.angle_beta   90.00
_cell.angle_gamma   90.00
#
_symmetry.space_group_name_H-M   'P 1'
#
loop_
_entity.id
_entity.type
_entity.pdbx_description
1 polymer ?
#
loop_
_entity_poly.entity_id
_entity_poly.type
_entity_poly.pdbx_seq_one_letter_code
_entity_poly.pdbx_strand_id
1 'polypeptide(L)' 'MPPVMLRASNILREYGEARSELIGKAVVLTDGQAGTVEHVWLDELHGLRVSIAGHDGRWPVSTIKFAES' A
#
# COMPACT_ATOMS: atom_id res chain seq x y z
N MET A 1 23.93 1.99 -16.30
CA MET A 1 23.50 1.22 -15.11
C MET A 1 23.23 -0.21 -15.54
N PRO A 2 23.71 -1.25 -14.84
CA PRO A 2 23.37 -2.63 -15.14
C PRO A 2 21.85 -2.87 -15.18
N PRO A 3 21.33 -3.73 -16.06
CA PRO A 3 19.88 -3.97 -16.17
C PRO A 3 19.21 -4.38 -14.85
N VAL A 4 19.91 -5.15 -14.01
CA VAL A 4 19.43 -5.57 -12.70
C VAL A 4 19.27 -4.39 -11.74
N MET A 5 20.25 -3.48 -11.73
CA MET A 5 20.19 -2.28 -10.90
C MET A 5 19.05 -1.34 -11.34
N LEU A 6 18.81 -1.21 -12.65
CA LEU A 6 17.69 -0.41 -13.15
C LEU A 6 16.34 -0.98 -12.69
N ARG A 7 16.17 -2.30 -12.76
CA ARG A 7 14.95 -2.97 -12.27
C ARG A 7 14.75 -2.76 -10.77
N ALA A 8 15.79 -2.94 -9.97
CA ALA A 8 15.73 -2.72 -8.53
C ALA A 8 15.35 -1.27 -8.18
N SER A 9 15.96 -0.29 -8.86
CA SER A 9 15.63 1.13 -8.69
C SER A 9 14.19 1.44 -9.07
N ASN A 10 13.66 0.83 -10.14
CA ASN A 10 12.27 1.02 -10.53
C ASN A 10 11.30 0.50 -9.46
N ILE A 11 11.55 -0.69 -8.89
CA ILE A 11 10.71 -1.23 -7.80
C ILE A 11 10.68 -0.28 -6.61
N LEU A 12 11.83 0.28 -6.22
CA LEU A 12 11.91 1.23 -5.11
C LEU A 12 11.16 2.53 -5.40
N ARG A 13 11.22 3.02 -6.65
CA ARG A 13 10.47 4.21 -7.08
C ARG A 13 8.96 3.97 -7.02
N GLU A 14 8.47 2.90 -7.66
CA GLU A 14 7.04 2.54 -7.67
C GLU A 14 6.51 2.32 -6.24
N TYR A 15 7.32 1.71 -5.36
CA TYR A 15 6.97 1.57 -3.94
C TYR A 15 6.85 2.92 -3.22
N GLY A 16 7.75 3.86 -3.51
CA GLY A 16 7.68 5.22 -2.97
C GLY A 16 6.45 5.99 -3.46
N GLU A 17 6.11 5.87 -4.74
CA GLU A 17 4.91 6.45 -5.35
C GLU A 17 3.65 5.87 -4.69
N ALA A 18 3.55 4.56 -4.57
CA ALA A 18 2.43 3.90 -3.88
C ALA A 18 2.27 4.38 -2.43
N ARG A 19 3.37 4.56 -1.68
CA ARG A 19 3.29 5.12 -0.31
C ARG A 19 2.71 6.53 -0.30
N SER A 20 3.13 7.39 -1.21
CA SER A 20 2.67 8.77 -1.33
C SER A 20 1.19 8.88 -1.72
N GLU A 21 0.70 7.94 -2.53
CA GLU A 21 -0.68 7.92 -3.01
C GLU A 21 -1.64 7.23 -2.05
N LEU A 22 -1.18 6.26 -1.26
CA LEU A 22 -2.05 5.51 -0.37
C LEU A 22 -2.12 6.11 1.03
N ILE A 23 -0.98 6.47 1.63
CA ILE A 23 -0.94 6.94 3.03
C ILE A 23 -1.70 8.26 3.15
N GLY A 24 -2.69 8.30 4.05
CA GLY A 24 -3.48 9.50 4.32
C GLY A 24 -4.53 9.85 3.25
N LYS A 25 -4.49 9.22 2.06
CA LYS A 25 -5.35 9.55 0.92
C LYS A 25 -6.29 8.43 0.53
N ALA A 26 -5.86 7.17 0.71
CA ALA A 26 -6.68 6.01 0.42
C ALA A 26 -7.39 5.50 1.68
N VAL A 27 -8.59 4.98 1.47
CA VAL A 27 -9.44 4.42 2.53
C VAL A 27 -9.63 2.93 2.24
N VAL A 28 -9.56 2.10 3.28
CA VAL A 28 -9.97 0.70 3.18
C VAL A 28 -11.42 0.61 3.63
N LEU A 29 -12.26 -0.03 2.81
CA LEU A 29 -13.70 -0.21 3.06
C LEU A 29 -14.06 -1.68 2.86
N THR A 30 -13.83 -2.52 3.87
CA THR A 30 -14.21 -3.94 3.83
C THR A 30 -14.81 -4.40 5.16
N ASP A 31 -15.81 -5.28 5.10
CA ASP A 31 -16.39 -6.00 6.25
C ASP A 31 -16.72 -5.14 7.48
N GLY A 32 -17.31 -3.96 7.24
CA GLY A 32 -17.73 -3.06 8.31
C GLY A 32 -16.60 -2.25 8.95
N GLN A 33 -15.36 -2.36 8.46
CA GLN A 33 -14.24 -1.52 8.86
C GLN A 33 -13.91 -0.50 7.76
N ALA A 34 -13.83 0.76 8.19
CA ALA A 34 -13.55 1.91 7.36
C ALA A 34 -12.45 2.73 8.02
N GLY A 35 -11.33 2.93 7.33
CA GLY A 35 -10.26 3.77 7.87
C GLY A 35 -9.20 4.13 6.86
N THR A 36 -8.42 5.14 7.21
CA THR A 36 -7.35 5.68 6.36
C THR A 36 -6.11 4.79 6.44
N VAL A 37 -5.45 4.58 5.29
CA VAL A 37 -4.17 3.88 5.24
C VAL A 37 -3.11 4.69 6.00
N GLU A 38 -2.45 4.06 6.96
CA GLU A 38 -1.41 4.69 7.80
C GLU A 38 0.00 4.33 7.33
N HIS A 39 0.21 3.06 6.96
CA HIS A 39 1.49 2.56 6.51
C HIS A 39 1.33 1.55 5.38
N VAL A 40 2.41 1.39 4.60
CA VAL A 40 2.52 0.43 3.49
C VAL A 40 3.86 -0.29 3.62
N TRP A 41 3.89 -1.60 3.35
CA TRP A 41 5.08 -2.46 3.41
C TRP A 41 5.15 -3.43 2.24
N LEU A 42 6.36 -3.84 1.89
CA LEU A 42 6.61 -5.05 1.10
C LEU A 42 6.75 -6.25 2.03
N ASP A 43 5.99 -7.30 1.74
CA ASP A 43 6.01 -8.61 2.39
C ASP A 43 6.47 -9.65 1.37
N GLU A 44 7.36 -10.54 1.78
CA GLU A 44 7.92 -11.60 0.94
C GLU A 44 6.86 -12.64 0.54
N LEU A 45 5.79 -12.81 1.33
CA LEU A 45 4.78 -13.83 1.10
C LEU A 45 3.57 -13.32 0.28
N HIS A 46 3.18 -12.06 0.46
CA HIS A 46 1.94 -11.52 -0.09
C HIS A 46 2.11 -10.24 -0.92
N GLY A 47 3.33 -9.72 -1.06
CA GLY A 47 3.58 -8.48 -1.78
C GLY A 47 3.25 -7.24 -0.95
N LEU A 48 2.48 -6.29 -1.50
CA LEU A 48 2.23 -5.01 -0.84
C LEU A 48 1.12 -5.12 0.23
N ARG A 49 1.44 -4.71 1.47
CA ARG A 49 0.55 -4.73 2.64
C ARG A 49 0.32 -3.32 3.16
N VAL A 50 -0.85 -3.07 3.76
CA VAL A 50 -1.21 -1.79 4.39
C VAL A 50 -1.71 -1.96 5.81
N SER A 51 -1.57 -0.92 6.64
CA SER A 51 -2.29 -0.82 7.91
C SER A 51 -3.32 0.28 7.82
N ILE A 52 -4.36 0.15 8.62
CA ILE A 52 -5.47 1.07 8.66
C ILE A 52 -5.45 1.69 10.06
N ALA A 53 -5.51 3.02 10.13
CA ALA A 53 -5.51 3.72 11.40
C ALA A 53 -6.69 3.23 12.27
N GLY A 54 -6.39 2.81 13.50
CA GLY A 54 -7.40 2.30 14.44
C GLY A 54 -7.82 0.84 14.25
N HIS A 55 -7.16 0.10 13.35
CA HIS A 55 -7.43 -1.33 13.14
C HIS A 55 -6.16 -2.17 13.26
N ASP A 56 -6.31 -3.34 13.88
CA ASP A 56 -5.21 -4.27 14.05
C ASP A 56 -4.87 -5.00 12.74
N GLY A 57 -3.58 -5.31 12.60
CA GLY A 57 -3.06 -6.18 11.55
C GLY A 57 -2.63 -5.48 10.26
N ARG A 58 -2.17 -6.30 9.31
CA ARG A 58 -1.72 -5.87 7.98
C ARG A 58 -2.60 -6.49 6.91
N TRP A 59 -3.17 -5.63 6.10
CA TRP A 59 -4.20 -5.96 5.13
C TRP A 59 -3.58 -6.00 3.73
N PRO A 60 -4.05 -6.86 2.82
CA PRO A 60 -3.55 -6.87 1.44
C PRO A 60 -3.99 -5.59 0.73
N VAL A 61 -3.15 -5.04 -0.16
CA VAL A 61 -3.48 -3.80 -0.90
C VAL A 61 -4.81 -3.88 -1.68
N SER A 62 -5.26 -5.09 -2.03
CA SER A 62 -6.53 -5.34 -2.72
C SER A 62 -7.77 -4.94 -1.91
N THR A 63 -7.64 -4.62 -0.62
CA THR A 63 -8.75 -4.13 0.22
C THR A 63 -8.99 -2.63 0.08
N ILE A 64 -8.07 -1.91 -0.55
CA ILE A 64 -8.18 -0.47 -0.76
C ILE A 64 -9.29 -0.19 -1.75
N LYS A 65 -10.18 0.74 -1.40
CA LYS A 65 -11.18 1.29 -2.31
C LYS A 65 -10.97 2.79 -2.38
N PHE A 66 -10.95 3.32 -3.60
CA PHE A 66 -10.96 4.77 -3.77
C PHE A 66 -12.39 5.26 -3.56
N ALA A 67 -12.54 6.39 -2.86
CA ALA A 67 -13.83 7.07 -2.82
C ALA A 67 -14.20 7.44 -4.27
N GLU A 68 -15.38 7.03 -4.72
CA GLU A 68 -15.90 7.46 -6.01
C GLU A 68 -16.15 8.98 -5.96
N SER A 69 -15.76 9.68 -7.02
CA SER A 69 -15.97 11.12 -7.21
C SER A 69 -17.41 11.46 -7.50
#